data_AF-A0A3P7JM86-F1
#
_entry.id   AF-A0A3P7JM86-F1
#
_cell.length_a   1.000
_cell.length_b   1.000
_cell.length_c   1.000
_cell.angle_alpha   90.00
_cell.angle_beta   90.00
_cell.angle_gamma   90.00
#
_symmetry.space_group_name_H-M   'P 1'
#
loop_
_entity.id
_entity.type
_entity.pdbx_description
1 polymer ?
#
loop_
_entity_poly.entity_id
_entity_poly.type
_entity_poly.pdbx_seq_one_letter_code
_entity_poly.pdbx_strand_id
1 'polypeptide(L)'
;DQSRNRYEFEYKSIKMGNVSFSTQSMPAFAYPHAIKPYIGVPNEFLNAVVQNHNAKLDPTTQKYMVDCREAFEPFEIHTENSAYVVESRHFIIRHDQNDMQCELALRHRPKGFERSVLLGIPFFHQYCVTLEPRYAQISFSPII
;
A
#
# COMPACT_ATOMS: atom_id res chain seq x y z
N ASP A 1 11.36 8.25 -25.70
CA ASP A 1 11.15 6.96 -25.04
C ASP A 1 11.61 7.09 -23.59
N GLN A 2 10.70 7.44 -22.67
CA GLN A 2 11.00 7.76 -21.26
C GLN A 2 10.27 6.81 -20.29
N SER A 3 9.77 5.67 -20.78
CA SER A 3 9.02 4.71 -19.98
C SER A 3 9.87 3.48 -19.67
N ARG A 4 9.91 3.10 -18.38
CA ARG A 4 10.57 1.93 -17.75
C ARG A 4 12.00 2.13 -17.22
N ASN A 5 12.27 3.24 -16.54
CA ASN A 5 13.47 3.35 -15.68
C ASN A 5 13.21 2.97 -14.21
N ARG A 6 12.07 2.32 -13.94
CA ARG A 6 11.64 1.94 -12.59
C ARG A 6 11.39 0.44 -12.55
N TYR A 7 11.88 -0.20 -11.48
CA TYR A 7 11.51 -1.55 -11.13
C TYR A 7 10.05 -1.56 -10.69
N GLU A 8 9.19 -2.14 -11.51
CA GLU A 8 7.76 -2.28 -11.24
C GLU A 8 7.26 -3.66 -11.70
N PHE A 9 6.16 -4.13 -11.13
CA PHE A 9 5.50 -5.38 -11.52
C PHE A 9 4.00 -5.16 -11.68
N GLU A 10 3.39 -5.92 -12.58
CA GLU A 10 1.94 -5.84 -12.80
C GLU A 10 1.17 -6.47 -11.64
N TYR A 11 0.11 -5.79 -11.20
CA TYR A 11 -0.86 -6.36 -10.26
C TYR A 11 -2.26 -6.42 -10.90
N LYS A 12 -3.06 -7.40 -10.50
CA LYS A 12 -4.42 -7.64 -11.01
C LYS A 12 -5.50 -7.05 -10.13
N SER A 13 -5.29 -7.09 -8.82
CA SER A 13 -6.17 -6.46 -7.85
C SER A 13 -5.45 -6.15 -6.55
N ILE A 14 -6.04 -5.25 -5.79
CA ILE A 14 -5.72 -5.02 -4.38
C ILE A 14 -6.97 -5.18 -3.54
N LYS A 15 -6.80 -5.58 -2.28
CA LYS A 15 -7.90 -5.84 -1.36
C LYS A 15 -7.51 -5.51 0.08
N MET A 16 -8.49 -5.06 0.86
CA MET A 16 -8.41 -4.96 2.31
C MET A 16 -9.82 -5.21 2.86
N GLY A 17 -10.02 -6.35 3.52
CA GLY A 17 -11.33 -6.78 3.98
C GLY A 17 -12.36 -6.92 2.84
N ASN A 18 -13.45 -6.17 2.92
CA ASN A 18 -14.51 -6.12 1.90
C ASN A 18 -14.23 -5.12 0.76
N VAL A 19 -13.21 -4.26 0.89
CA VAL A 19 -12.84 -3.26 -0.12
C VAL A 19 -11.88 -3.88 -1.12
N SER A 20 -12.17 -3.73 -2.42
CA SER A 20 -11.29 -4.23 -3.48
C SER A 20 -11.22 -3.26 -4.67
N PHE A 21 -10.11 -3.32 -5.39
CA PHE A 21 -9.91 -2.61 -6.66
C PHE A 21 -9.23 -3.54 -7.64
N SER A 22 -9.73 -3.62 -8.88
CA SER A 22 -9.18 -4.48 -9.92
C SER A 22 -8.79 -3.69 -11.16
N THR A 23 -7.73 -4.15 -11.82
CA THR A 23 -7.18 -3.51 -13.01
C THR A 23 -7.92 -3.89 -14.29
N GLN A 24 -8.76 -4.94 -14.26
CA GLN A 24 -9.63 -5.49 -15.34
C GLN A 24 -9.07 -5.38 -16.76
N SER A 25 -9.22 -4.21 -17.39
CA SER A 25 -8.93 -3.97 -18.82
C SER A 25 -7.68 -3.13 -19.08
N MET A 26 -7.07 -2.53 -18.06
CA MET A 26 -5.87 -1.69 -18.21
C MET A 26 -4.78 -2.12 -17.23
N PRO A 27 -3.58 -2.51 -17.72
CA PRO A 27 -2.46 -2.85 -16.87
C PRO A 27 -2.19 -1.76 -15.83
N ALA A 28 -1.95 -2.17 -14.60
CA ALA A 28 -1.46 -1.27 -13.56
C ALA A 28 -0.33 -1.93 -12.79
N PHE A 29 0.56 -1.08 -12.29
CA PHE A 29 1.83 -1.53 -11.77
C PHE A 29 1.99 -1.14 -10.30
N ALA A 30 2.62 -2.02 -9.56
CA ALA A 30 3.11 -1.80 -8.21
C ALA A 30 4.63 -1.64 -8.24
N TYR A 31 5.18 -0.80 -7.38
CA TYR A 31 6.62 -0.61 -7.32
C TYR A 31 7.13 -0.27 -5.91
N PRO A 32 8.31 -0.79 -5.51
CA PRO A 32 8.94 -0.46 -4.24
C PRO A 32 9.48 0.98 -4.20
N HIS A 33 9.34 1.64 -3.05
CA HIS A 33 9.87 2.98 -2.81
C HIS A 33 10.36 3.15 -1.36
N ALA A 34 11.65 2.89 -1.13
CA ALA A 34 12.24 2.74 0.20
C ALA A 34 12.11 3.95 1.16
N ILE A 35 11.97 5.17 0.64
CA ILE A 35 11.89 6.39 1.48
C ILE A 35 10.47 6.89 1.76
N LYS A 36 9.41 6.28 1.21
CA LYS A 36 8.05 6.76 1.43
C LYS A 36 7.46 6.12 2.68
N PRO A 37 6.98 6.89 3.67
CA PRO A 37 6.49 6.35 4.94
C PRO A 37 5.07 5.77 4.86
N TYR A 38 4.60 5.40 3.68
CA TYR A 38 3.23 4.96 3.44
C TYR A 38 3.14 4.03 2.22
N ILE A 39 2.04 3.30 2.10
CA ILE A 39 1.65 2.62 0.86
C ILE A 39 0.77 3.59 0.05
N GLY A 40 1.15 3.86 -1.20
CA GLY A 40 0.30 4.63 -2.10
C GLY A 40 -0.66 3.69 -2.82
N VAL A 41 -1.96 3.99 -2.80
CA VAL A 41 -3.00 3.14 -3.41
C VAL A 41 -3.95 3.98 -4.26
N PRO A 42 -4.65 3.39 -5.25
CA PRO A 42 -5.64 4.08 -6.05
C PRO A 42 -6.65 4.87 -5.20
N ASN A 43 -6.99 6.08 -5.65
CA ASN A 43 -7.78 7.01 -4.85
C ASN A 43 -9.18 6.47 -4.54
N GLU A 44 -9.78 5.76 -5.48
CA GLU A 44 -11.07 5.07 -5.29
C GLU A 44 -10.98 4.01 -4.18
N PHE A 45 -9.93 3.18 -4.19
CA PHE A 45 -9.68 2.20 -3.15
C PHE A 45 -9.49 2.86 -1.79
N LEU A 46 -8.64 3.91 -1.70
CA LEU A 46 -8.42 4.60 -0.43
C LEU A 46 -9.70 5.23 0.11
N ASN A 47 -10.51 5.86 -0.75
CA ASN A 47 -11.77 6.47 -0.33
C ASN A 47 -12.72 5.43 0.27
N ALA A 48 -12.81 4.24 -0.33
CA ALA A 48 -13.62 3.15 0.20
C ALA A 48 -13.08 2.61 1.54
N VAL A 49 -11.75 2.46 1.69
CA VAL A 49 -11.12 2.08 2.98
C VAL A 49 -11.40 3.13 4.06
N VAL A 50 -11.23 4.42 3.73
CA VAL A 50 -11.49 5.54 4.65
C VAL A 50 -12.94 5.54 5.13
N GLN A 51 -13.89 5.29 4.23
CA GLN A 51 -15.30 5.17 4.60
C GLN A 51 -15.58 3.94 5.46
N ASN A 52 -15.03 2.78 5.10
CA ASN A 52 -15.27 1.51 5.81
C ASN A 52 -14.78 1.55 7.27
N HIS A 53 -13.66 2.23 7.53
CA HIS A 53 -13.04 2.33 8.86
C HIS A 53 -13.31 3.67 9.56
N ASN A 54 -14.25 4.48 9.06
CA ASN A 54 -14.56 5.82 9.57
C ASN A 54 -13.30 6.70 9.79
N ALA A 55 -12.31 6.57 8.92
CA ALA A 55 -11.03 7.23 9.07
C ALA A 55 -11.18 8.75 8.90
N LYS A 56 -10.52 9.52 9.74
CA LYS A 56 -10.60 10.98 9.74
C LYS A 56 -9.29 11.58 9.29
N LEU A 57 -9.35 12.55 8.37
CA LEU A 57 -8.16 13.29 7.98
C LEU A 57 -7.78 14.26 9.11
N ASP A 58 -6.59 14.10 9.67
CA ASP A 58 -6.01 15.09 10.57
C ASP A 58 -5.56 16.32 9.76
N PRO A 59 -6.08 17.52 10.04
CA PRO A 59 -5.83 18.70 9.22
C PRO A 59 -4.39 19.23 9.34
N THR A 60 -3.71 18.92 10.45
CA THR A 60 -2.35 19.39 10.72
C THR A 60 -1.32 18.58 9.95
N THR A 61 -1.48 17.26 9.99
CA THR A 61 -0.52 16.29 9.47
C THR A 61 -0.91 15.76 8.09
N GLN A 62 -2.17 15.97 7.67
CA GLN A 62 -2.75 15.44 6.43
C GLN A 62 -2.69 13.91 6.36
N LYS A 63 -2.83 13.26 7.53
CA LYS A 63 -2.83 11.79 7.68
C LYS A 63 -4.23 11.32 8.01
N TYR A 64 -4.61 10.15 7.50
CA TYR A 64 -5.83 9.48 7.94
C TYR A 64 -5.60 8.84 9.29
N MET A 65 -6.52 9.08 10.22
CA MET A 65 -6.51 8.58 11.59
C MET A 65 -7.70 7.64 11.79
N VAL A 66 -7.46 6.52 12.47
CA VAL A 66 -8.46 5.47 12.76
C VAL A 66 -8.45 5.12 14.25
N ASP A 67 -9.48 4.44 14.77
CA ASP A 67 -9.45 3.95 16.17
C ASP A 67 -8.40 2.83 16.30
N CYS A 68 -7.43 3.00 17.19
CA CYS A 68 -6.38 2.01 17.41
C CYS A 68 -6.90 0.65 17.91
N ARG A 69 -8.12 0.58 18.46
CA ARG A 69 -8.72 -0.65 19.01
C ARG A 69 -9.48 -1.46 17.97
N GLU A 70 -9.70 -0.88 16.80
CA GLU A 70 -10.36 -1.57 15.69
C GLU A 70 -9.47 -2.70 15.16
N ALA A 71 -10.09 -3.79 14.73
CA ALA A 71 -9.40 -4.86 14.04
C ALA A 71 -9.30 -4.50 12.55
N PHE A 72 -8.10 -4.61 11.99
CA PHE A 72 -7.85 -4.29 10.58
C PHE A 72 -7.39 -5.54 9.84
N GLU A 73 -8.06 -5.82 8.72
CA GLU A 73 -7.67 -6.84 7.77
C GLU A 73 -6.34 -6.48 7.10
N PRO A 74 -5.56 -7.49 6.65
CA PRO A 74 -4.34 -7.23 5.93
C PRO A 74 -4.61 -6.57 4.57
N PHE A 75 -3.59 -5.89 4.06
CA PHE A 75 -3.59 -5.35 2.71
C PHE A 75 -3.00 -6.38 1.73
N GLU A 76 -3.80 -6.82 0.78
CA GLU A 76 -3.44 -7.85 -0.20
C GLU A 76 -3.21 -7.23 -1.58
N ILE A 77 -2.14 -7.65 -2.26
CA ILE A 77 -1.82 -7.31 -3.64
C ILE A 77 -1.77 -8.61 -4.44
N HIS A 78 -2.73 -8.81 -5.32
CA HIS A 78 -2.82 -10.01 -6.15
C HIS A 78 -2.15 -9.76 -7.50
N THR A 79 -1.31 -10.71 -7.90
CA THR A 79 -0.72 -10.82 -9.23
C THR A 79 -1.36 -12.00 -9.97
N GLU A 80 -0.88 -12.34 -11.16
CA GLU A 80 -1.38 -13.51 -11.91
C GLU A 80 -1.19 -14.82 -11.13
N ASN A 81 -0.03 -14.99 -10.50
CA ASN A 81 0.40 -16.29 -9.94
C ASN A 81 0.61 -16.28 -8.43
N SER A 82 0.49 -15.12 -7.78
CA SER A 82 0.86 -14.94 -6.36
C SER A 82 0.09 -13.78 -5.73
N ALA A 83 0.07 -13.74 -4.41
CA ALA A 83 -0.42 -12.61 -3.63
C ALA A 83 0.63 -12.17 -2.60
N TYR A 84 0.82 -10.86 -2.46
CA TYR A 84 1.61 -10.27 -1.39
C TYR A 84 0.67 -9.71 -0.34
N VAL A 85 0.85 -10.14 0.90
CA VAL A 85 0.01 -9.76 2.04
C VAL A 85 0.83 -8.90 2.98
N VAL A 86 0.35 -7.70 3.32
CA VAL A 86 0.95 -6.84 4.34
C VAL A 86 0.03 -6.85 5.56
N GLU A 87 0.55 -7.23 6.71
CA GLU A 87 -0.21 -7.26 7.96
C GLU A 87 -0.51 -5.85 8.46
N SER A 88 -1.68 -5.67 9.07
CA SER A 88 -2.17 -4.36 9.50
C SER A 88 -1.24 -3.64 10.46
N ARG A 89 -0.53 -4.36 11.33
CA ARG A 89 0.50 -3.78 12.23
C ARG A 89 1.59 -2.97 11.52
N HIS A 90 1.80 -3.17 10.22
CA HIS A 90 2.82 -2.44 9.45
C HIS A 90 2.29 -1.14 8.83
N PHE A 91 0.97 -0.99 8.67
CA PHE A 91 0.36 0.22 8.10
C PHE A 91 -0.68 0.90 9.00
N ILE A 92 -0.98 0.35 10.16
CA ILE A 92 -1.71 1.01 11.25
C ILE A 92 -0.66 1.39 12.30
N ILE A 93 -0.26 2.66 12.30
CA ILE A 93 0.89 3.16 13.06
C ILE A 93 0.40 3.88 14.30
N ARG A 94 0.75 3.35 15.47
CA ARG A 94 0.59 4.01 16.76
C ARG A 94 1.85 4.80 17.10
N HIS A 95 1.76 6.11 17.25
CA HIS A 95 2.91 6.97 17.50
C HIS A 95 3.25 7.06 18.99
N ASP A 96 2.24 7.05 19.86
CA ASP A 96 2.37 6.98 21.33
C ASP A 96 1.53 5.84 21.92
N GLN A 97 2.01 5.19 22.98
CA GLN A 97 1.31 4.08 23.65
C GLN A 97 -0.04 4.48 24.29
N ASN A 98 -0.31 5.77 24.45
CA ASN A 98 -1.57 6.31 24.97
C ASN A 98 -2.51 6.80 23.87
N ASP A 99 -2.08 6.76 22.59
CA ASP A 99 -2.91 7.21 21.48
C ASP A 99 -4.18 6.36 21.36
N MET A 100 -5.32 7.03 21.28
CA MET A 100 -6.61 6.41 20.89
C MET A 100 -6.84 6.46 19.38
N GLN A 101 -5.98 7.17 18.64
CA GLN A 101 -6.06 7.33 17.20
C GLN A 101 -4.73 6.90 16.58
N CYS A 102 -4.80 5.98 15.63
CA CYS A 102 -3.66 5.43 14.92
C CYS A 102 -3.63 5.99 13.51
N GLU A 103 -2.43 6.22 12.97
CA GLU A 103 -2.28 6.60 11.57
C GLU A 103 -2.58 5.40 10.66
N LEU A 104 -3.49 5.58 9.71
CA LEU A 104 -3.62 4.73 8.53
C LEU A 104 -2.58 5.18 7.50
N ALA A 105 -1.50 4.41 7.35
CA ALA A 105 -0.36 4.69 6.48
C ALA A 105 -0.65 4.34 5.00
N LEU A 106 -1.87 4.61 4.54
CA LEU A 106 -2.26 4.60 3.14
C LEU A 106 -2.40 6.03 2.62
N ARG A 107 -2.01 6.29 1.37
CA ARG A 107 -2.09 7.61 0.75
C ARG A 107 -2.58 7.57 -0.69
N HIS A 108 -3.20 8.68 -1.09
CA HIS A 108 -3.60 8.95 -2.46
C HIS A 108 -2.40 8.95 -3.41
N ARG A 109 -2.66 8.55 -4.65
CA ARG A 109 -1.71 8.69 -5.75
C ARG A 109 -1.90 10.05 -6.44
N PRO A 110 -0.80 10.70 -6.84
CA PRO A 110 -0.89 11.93 -7.61
C PRO A 110 -1.47 11.67 -9.01
N LYS A 111 -1.93 12.74 -9.64
CA LYS A 111 -2.45 12.71 -11.01
C LYS A 111 -1.41 12.11 -11.97
N GLY A 112 -1.86 11.25 -12.89
CA GLY A 112 -1.01 10.47 -13.80
C GLY A 112 -0.50 9.13 -13.23
N PHE A 113 -0.75 8.84 -11.95
CA PHE A 113 -0.35 7.59 -11.28
C PHE A 113 -1.51 6.95 -10.51
N GLU A 114 -2.75 7.34 -10.80
CA GLU A 114 -3.96 7.05 -10.03
C GLU A 114 -4.27 5.56 -9.88
N ARG A 115 -3.77 4.73 -10.81
CA ARG A 115 -3.95 3.27 -10.78
C ARG A 115 -2.74 2.52 -10.23
N SER A 116 -1.62 3.20 -9.97
CA SER A 116 -0.41 2.53 -9.49
C SER A 116 -0.45 2.29 -7.99
N VAL A 117 0.24 1.24 -7.54
CA VAL A 117 0.51 1.00 -6.13
C VAL A 117 1.97 1.35 -5.84
N LEU A 118 2.22 2.13 -4.79
CA LEU A 118 3.56 2.44 -4.31
C LEU A 118 3.77 1.70 -3.00
N LEU A 119 4.76 0.83 -2.95
CA LEU A 119 5.10 0.03 -1.77
C LEU A 119 6.19 0.73 -0.98
N GLY A 120 5.79 1.50 0.04
CA GLY A 120 6.71 2.25 0.91
C GLY A 120 7.11 1.46 2.15
N ILE A 121 7.65 2.17 3.14
CA ILE A 121 8.20 1.64 4.40
C ILE A 121 7.32 0.56 5.06
N PRO A 122 5.97 0.70 5.15
CA PRO A 122 5.12 -0.38 5.65
C PRO A 122 5.35 -1.75 4.99
N PHE A 123 5.54 -1.78 3.67
CA PHE A 123 5.84 -3.01 2.94
C PHE A 123 7.24 -3.55 3.27
N PHE A 124 8.24 -2.65 3.36
CA PHE A 124 9.62 -3.01 3.70
C PHE A 124 9.79 -3.52 5.14
N HIS A 125 8.87 -3.20 6.05
CA HIS A 125 8.89 -3.76 7.41
C HIS A 125 8.52 -5.25 7.44
N GLN A 126 7.89 -5.77 6.38
CA GLN A 126 7.50 -7.18 6.28
C GLN A 126 8.28 -7.95 5.22
N TYR A 127 8.77 -7.27 4.17
CA TYR A 127 9.45 -7.91 3.06
C TYR A 127 10.85 -7.33 2.82
N CYS A 128 11.82 -8.22 2.67
CA CYS A 128 13.09 -7.91 2.04
C CYS A 128 12.89 -7.82 0.52
N VAL A 129 13.24 -6.67 -0.05
CA VAL A 129 13.13 -6.40 -1.49
C VAL A 129 14.49 -6.56 -2.14
N THR A 130 14.59 -7.48 -3.09
CA THR A 130 15.78 -7.66 -3.92
C THR A 130 15.48 -7.16 -5.32
N LEU A 131 16.30 -6.22 -5.80
CA LEU A 131 16.26 -5.70 -7.17
C LEU A 131 17.41 -6.34 -7.93
N GLU A 132 17.12 -6.97 -9.06
CA GLU A 132 18.10 -7.69 -9.88
C GLU A 132 18.23 -7.02 -11.25
N PRO A 133 19.08 -5.98 -11.39
CA PRO A 133 19.18 -5.18 -12.61
C PRO A 133 19.49 -5.97 -13.87
N ARG A 134 20.31 -7.01 -13.75
CA ARG A 134 20.72 -7.84 -14.88
C ARG A 134 19.56 -8.62 -15.50
N TYR A 135 18.55 -8.94 -14.68
CA TYR A 135 17.40 -9.74 -15.07
C TYR A 135 16.11 -8.92 -15.15
N ALA A 136 16.18 -7.61 -14.86
CA ALA A 136 15.02 -6.73 -14.71
C ALA A 136 13.95 -7.33 -13.77
N GLN A 137 14.40 -8.03 -12.72
CA GLN A 137 13.54 -8.79 -11.81
C GLN A 137 13.46 -8.10 -10.44
N ILE A 138 12.30 -8.26 -9.81
CA ILE A 138 12.03 -7.86 -8.44
C ILE A 138 11.60 -9.11 -7.68
N SER A 139 12.22 -9.35 -6.55
CA SER A 139 11.92 -10.48 -5.68
C SER A 139 11.62 -9.98 -4.27
N PHE A 140 10.58 -10.54 -3.65
CA PHE A 140 10.14 -10.19 -2.31
C PHE A 140 10.19 -11.44 -1.42
N SER A 141 10.89 -11.35 -0.30
CA SER A 141 10.96 -12.44 0.69
C SER A 141 10.46 -11.93 2.05
N PRO A 142 9.57 -12.65 2.75
CA PRO A 142 9.16 -12.29 4.10
C PRO A 142 10.37 -12.18 5.04
N ILE A 143 10.35 -11.18 5.91
CA ILE A 143 11.29 -11.05 7.02
C ILE A 143 10.76 -11.93 8.16
N ILE A 144 11.58 -12.90 8.59
CA ILE A 144 11.28 -13.84 9.68
C ILE A 144 11.68 -13.21 11.01
#